data_AF-A0A6S7KC61-F1
#
_entry.id   AF-A0A6S7KC61-F1
#
_cell.length_a   1.000
_cell.length_b   1.000
_cell.length_c   1.000
_cell.angle_alpha   90.00
_cell.angle_beta   90.00
_cell.angle_gamma   90.00
#
_symmetry.space_group_name_H-M   'P 1'
#
loop_
_entity.id
_entity.type
_entity.pdbx_description
1 polymer ?
#
loop_
_entity_poly.entity_id
_entity_poly.type
_entity_poly.pdbx_seq_one_letter_code
_entity_poly.pdbx_strand_id
1 'polypeptide(L)'
;MPSDEMSGLEPVVFLPKGARVMLTMNLWSSVGLCNGATGTIVDIVFQNNQNPPDLPIAVIVNFENYRGPHFSEERPMCVPICPITVSSQTEGGFHERQQLPLRLAWALTIHKSQGLTLSKAWIDVGKSERTAGVSYVAISRVKTLASCVIEPMTYERLTSLKSSANLQYRLQEEDRLNQLAQATCNAVNIEYVHH
;
A
#
# COMPACT_ATOMS: atom_id res chain seq x y z
N MET A 1 -6.28 16.28 13.30
CA MET A 1 -5.14 16.04 12.39
C MET A 1 -5.43 14.82 11.53
N PRO A 2 -5.39 14.93 10.20
CA PRO A 2 -5.48 13.79 9.27
C PRO A 2 -4.42 12.71 9.54
N SER A 3 -4.57 11.51 8.97
CA SER A 3 -3.60 10.43 9.15
C SER A 3 -2.26 10.70 8.46
N ASP A 4 -2.24 11.44 7.35
CA ASP A 4 -1.00 11.79 6.64
C ASP A 4 -0.06 12.68 7.47
N GLU A 5 -0.60 13.58 8.31
CA GLU A 5 0.17 14.42 9.24
C GLU A 5 0.66 13.65 10.48
N MET A 6 0.20 12.41 10.65
CA MET A 6 0.47 11.54 11.80
C MET A 6 1.10 10.21 11.34
N SER A 7 1.93 10.25 10.30
CA SER A 7 2.67 9.10 9.77
C SER A 7 1.79 7.89 9.40
N GLY A 8 0.55 8.11 8.96
CA GLY A 8 -0.38 7.05 8.56
C GLY A 8 -1.11 6.38 9.72
N LEU A 9 -1.10 6.95 10.92
CA LEU A 9 -1.94 6.51 12.03
C LEU A 9 -3.36 7.07 11.87
N GLU A 10 -4.33 6.17 11.70
CA GLU A 10 -5.73 6.55 11.60
C GLU A 10 -6.30 7.01 12.96
N PRO A 11 -7.20 7.99 13.02
CA PRO A 11 -7.79 8.43 14.29
C PRO A 11 -8.60 7.32 14.99
N VAL A 12 -9.28 6.48 14.21
CA VAL A 12 -10.10 5.37 14.68
C VAL A 12 -9.87 4.17 13.76
N VAL A 13 -9.64 2.99 14.35
CA VAL A 13 -9.45 1.74 13.60
C VAL A 13 -10.40 0.68 14.10
N PHE A 14 -11.20 0.10 13.20
CA PHE A 14 -12.06 -1.04 13.50
C PHE A 14 -11.34 -2.33 13.15
N LEU A 15 -10.92 -3.08 14.18
CA LEU A 15 -10.13 -4.30 14.03
C LEU A 15 -10.87 -5.49 14.63
N PRO A 16 -11.64 -6.26 13.85
CA PRO A 16 -12.18 -7.52 14.33
C PRO A 16 -11.17 -8.67 14.15
N LYS A 17 -11.26 -9.67 15.02
CA LYS A 17 -10.51 -10.94 14.86
C LYS A 17 -10.85 -11.56 13.50
N GLY A 18 -9.84 -12.11 12.82
CA GLY A 18 -9.96 -12.68 11.48
C GLY A 18 -9.92 -11.67 10.33
N ALA A 19 -9.92 -10.36 10.59
CA ALA A 19 -9.82 -9.37 9.53
C ALA A 19 -8.43 -9.36 8.87
N ARG A 20 -8.41 -9.11 7.56
CA ARG A 20 -7.19 -8.74 6.84
C ARG A 20 -6.81 -7.32 7.19
N VAL A 21 -5.55 -7.14 7.55
CA VAL A 21 -4.95 -5.85 7.89
C VAL A 21 -3.66 -5.62 7.11
N MET A 22 -3.26 -4.36 7.07
CA MET A 22 -2.03 -3.90 6.46
C MET A 22 -1.30 -2.98 7.43
N LEU A 23 0.01 -3.15 7.52
CA LEU A 23 0.90 -2.29 8.26
C LEU A 23 1.04 -0.94 7.55
N THR A 24 0.93 0.17 8.27
CA THR A 24 0.93 1.52 7.69
C THR A 24 2.31 2.19 7.68
N MET A 25 3.33 1.55 8.26
CA MET A 25 4.70 2.05 8.32
C MET A 25 5.72 0.93 8.45
N ASN A 26 7.00 1.29 8.39
CA ASN A 26 8.10 0.33 8.57
C ASN A 26 8.34 0.11 10.06
N LEU A 27 8.22 -1.14 10.51
CA LEU A 27 8.62 -1.54 11.87
C LEU A 27 9.94 -2.30 11.85
N TRP A 28 10.07 -3.27 10.94
CA TRP A 28 11.28 -4.08 10.79
C TRP A 28 11.37 -4.65 9.37
N SER A 29 11.85 -3.83 8.44
CA SER A 29 11.81 -4.17 7.01
C SER A 29 12.65 -5.39 6.64
N SER A 30 13.77 -5.65 7.33
CA SER A 30 14.63 -6.81 7.01
C SER A 30 13.99 -8.17 7.30
N VAL A 31 12.92 -8.20 8.10
CA VAL A 31 12.15 -9.42 8.39
C VAL A 31 10.75 -9.41 7.76
N GLY A 32 10.47 -8.45 6.87
CA GLY A 32 9.20 -8.36 6.14
C GLY A 32 8.11 -7.53 6.81
N LEU A 33 8.40 -6.81 7.91
CA LEU A 33 7.47 -5.89 8.57
C LEU A 33 7.65 -4.46 8.05
N CYS A 34 7.33 -4.26 6.77
CA CYS A 34 7.38 -2.97 6.09
C CYS A 34 6.00 -2.36 5.86
N ASN A 35 5.95 -1.08 5.52
CA ASN A 35 4.71 -0.42 5.09
C ASN A 35 4.10 -1.20 3.92
N GLY A 36 2.82 -1.57 4.06
CA GLY A 36 2.13 -2.40 3.08
C GLY A 36 2.15 -3.89 3.37
N ALA A 37 2.89 -4.36 4.38
CA ALA A 37 2.88 -5.75 4.80
C ALA A 37 1.46 -6.18 5.23
N THR A 38 0.96 -7.24 4.62
CA THR A 38 -0.39 -7.77 4.85
C THR A 38 -0.38 -8.96 5.81
N GLY A 39 -1.44 -9.03 6.62
CA GLY A 39 -1.63 -10.14 7.54
C GLY A 39 -3.08 -10.28 7.97
N THR A 40 -3.34 -11.27 8.80
CA THR A 40 -4.65 -11.56 9.38
C THR A 40 -4.59 -11.42 10.89
N ILE A 41 -5.54 -10.70 11.49
CA ILE A 41 -5.64 -10.59 12.93
C ILE A 41 -6.02 -11.95 13.51
N VAL A 42 -5.18 -12.45 14.39
CA VAL A 42 -5.38 -13.69 15.12
C VAL A 42 -6.04 -13.41 16.46
N ASP A 43 -5.54 -12.40 17.18
CA ASP A 43 -6.04 -12.05 18.50
C ASP A 43 -5.80 -10.57 18.82
N ILE A 44 -6.51 -10.05 19.82
CA ILE A 44 -6.39 -8.69 20.32
C ILE A 44 -6.27 -8.77 21.83
N VAL A 45 -5.14 -8.27 22.34
CA VAL A 45 -4.76 -8.38 23.75
C VAL A 45 -5.01 -7.06 24.44
N PHE A 46 -6.01 -7.03 25.32
CA PHE A 46 -6.32 -5.88 26.17
C PHE A 46 -5.73 -6.07 27.57
N GLN A 47 -5.53 -4.97 28.29
CA GLN A 47 -5.26 -5.07 29.72
C GLN A 47 -6.51 -5.59 30.46
N ASN A 48 -6.32 -6.19 31.63
CA ASN A 48 -7.44 -6.65 32.46
C ASN A 48 -8.45 -5.51 32.67
N ASN A 49 -9.73 -5.80 32.40
CA ASN A 49 -10.87 -4.87 32.46
C ASN A 49 -10.92 -3.78 31.37
N GLN A 50 -10.05 -3.81 30.36
CA GLN A 50 -10.17 -2.95 29.18
C GLN A 50 -10.90 -3.67 28.04
N ASN A 51 -11.66 -2.91 27.26
CA ASN A 51 -12.39 -3.39 26.09
C ASN A 51 -12.49 -2.25 25.06
N PRO A 52 -12.87 -2.52 23.79
CA PRO A 52 -13.19 -1.45 22.87
C PRO A 52 -14.16 -0.44 23.50
N PRO A 53 -13.89 0.87 23.44
CA PRO A 53 -12.96 1.56 22.54
C PRO A 53 -11.53 1.78 23.07
N ASP A 54 -11.14 1.16 24.19
CA ASP A 54 -9.76 1.27 24.72
C ASP A 54 -8.71 0.79 23.71
N LEU A 55 -7.50 1.30 23.83
CA LEU A 55 -6.38 0.88 23.00
C LEU A 55 -5.81 -0.44 23.56
N PRO A 56 -5.74 -1.54 22.78
CA PRO A 56 -5.17 -2.79 23.26
C PRO A 56 -3.66 -2.67 23.51
N ILE A 57 -3.13 -3.54 24.36
CA ILE A 57 -1.68 -3.70 24.59
C ILE A 57 -1.00 -4.10 23.28
N ALA A 58 -1.59 -5.06 22.57
CA ALA A 58 -1.10 -5.50 21.27
C ALA A 58 -2.21 -6.18 20.45
N VAL A 59 -2.07 -6.12 19.13
CA VAL A 59 -2.83 -6.94 18.18
C VAL A 59 -1.90 -8.01 17.64
N ILE A 60 -2.29 -9.29 17.79
CA ILE A 60 -1.53 -10.41 17.24
C ILE A 60 -1.92 -10.58 15.79
N VAL A 61 -0.95 -10.38 14.88
CA VAL A 61 -1.16 -10.47 13.44
C VAL A 61 -0.29 -11.57 12.85
N ASN A 62 -0.90 -12.46 12.07
CA ASN A 62 -0.20 -13.43 11.25
C ASN A 62 0.17 -12.77 9.91
N PHE A 63 1.44 -12.46 9.71
CA PHE A 63 1.93 -11.78 8.50
C PHE A 63 2.38 -12.78 7.43
N GLU A 64 1.91 -12.59 6.20
CA GLU A 64 2.08 -13.58 5.11
C GLU A 64 3.54 -13.80 4.69
N ASN A 65 4.41 -12.80 4.90
CA ASN A 65 5.82 -12.83 4.47
C ASN A 65 6.82 -12.57 5.61
N TYR A 66 6.41 -12.79 6.86
CA TYR A 66 7.29 -12.57 8.01
C TYR A 66 8.38 -13.65 8.07
N ARG A 67 9.63 -13.20 8.29
CA ARG A 67 10.83 -14.06 8.34
C ARG A 67 11.67 -13.83 9.60
N GLY A 68 11.12 -13.12 10.57
CA GLY A 68 11.81 -12.78 11.80
C GLY A 68 11.68 -13.89 12.86
N PRO A 69 12.17 -13.63 14.08
CA PRO A 69 12.03 -14.58 15.18
C PRO A 69 10.56 -14.84 15.49
N HIS A 70 10.25 -16.10 15.80
CA HIS A 70 8.90 -16.55 16.09
C HIS A 70 8.52 -16.19 17.53
N PHE A 71 7.34 -15.59 17.72
CA PHE A 71 6.80 -15.33 19.05
C PHE A 71 6.29 -16.62 19.73
N SER A 72 5.79 -17.58 18.95
CA SER A 72 5.28 -18.87 19.41
C SER A 72 5.69 -19.95 18.43
N GLU A 73 6.15 -21.10 18.93
CA GLU A 73 6.54 -22.25 18.09
C GLU A 73 5.36 -22.78 17.26
N GLU A 74 4.13 -22.72 17.79
CA GLU A 74 2.93 -23.16 17.08
C GLU A 74 2.53 -22.21 15.94
N ARG A 75 2.93 -20.94 16.03
CA ARG A 75 2.52 -19.88 15.10
C ARG A 75 3.70 -18.96 14.75
N PRO A 76 4.64 -19.42 13.90
CA PRO A 76 5.89 -18.72 13.63
C PRO A 76 5.70 -17.33 13.01
N MET A 77 4.66 -17.15 12.20
CA MET A 77 4.39 -15.91 11.48
C MET A 77 3.58 -14.88 12.29
N CYS A 78 3.22 -15.20 13.54
CA CYS A 78 2.49 -14.28 14.40
C CYS A 78 3.43 -13.28 15.08
N VAL A 79 3.07 -12.01 14.97
CA VAL A 79 3.81 -10.90 15.58
C VAL A 79 2.86 -10.05 16.41
N PRO A 80 3.19 -9.72 17.67
CA PRO A 80 2.45 -8.73 18.44
C PRO A 80 2.75 -7.32 17.91
N ILE A 81 1.71 -6.62 17.45
CA ILE A 81 1.78 -5.23 17.02
C ILE A 81 1.24 -4.34 18.12
N CYS A 82 2.15 -3.61 18.77
CA CYS A 82 1.83 -2.67 19.84
C CYS A 82 1.41 -1.30 19.28
N PRO A 83 0.60 -0.53 20.02
CA PRO A 83 0.38 0.86 19.68
C PRO A 83 1.68 1.65 19.75
N ILE A 84 1.82 2.60 18.84
CA ILE A 84 2.97 3.48 18.76
C ILE A 84 2.53 4.92 18.95
N THR A 85 3.44 5.75 19.40
CA THR A 85 3.24 7.18 19.56
C THR A 85 3.96 7.92 18.44
N VAL A 86 3.22 8.77 17.73
CA VAL A 86 3.77 9.70 16.73
C VAL A 86 3.53 11.13 17.23
N SER A 87 4.60 11.92 17.25
CA SER A 87 4.54 13.35 17.50
C SER A 87 4.73 14.14 16.22
N SER A 88 4.03 15.27 16.10
CA SER A 88 4.08 16.17 14.96
C SER A 88 4.14 17.61 15.45
N GLN A 89 5.08 18.38 14.92
CA GLN A 89 5.24 19.79 15.21
C GLN A 89 4.74 20.60 14.01
N THR A 90 3.72 21.43 14.25
CA THR A 90 3.14 22.32 13.25
C THR A 90 3.24 23.76 13.71
N GLU A 91 2.97 24.74 12.84
CA GLU A 91 2.88 26.15 13.23
C GLU A 91 1.82 26.37 14.33
N GLY A 92 0.81 25.50 14.41
CA GLY A 92 -0.26 25.53 15.42
C GLY A 92 0.10 24.85 16.75
N GLY A 93 1.30 24.29 16.90
CA GLY A 93 1.76 23.66 18.14
C GLY A 93 2.24 22.23 17.99
N PHE A 94 2.51 21.60 19.14
CA PHE A 94 2.94 20.21 19.27
C PHE A 94 1.73 19.30 19.46
N HIS A 95 1.64 18.25 18.65
CA HIS A 95 0.57 17.27 18.68
C HIS A 95 1.14 15.86 18.79
N GLU A 96 0.46 15.00 19.54
CA GLU A 96 0.84 13.60 19.74
C GLU A 96 -0.36 12.68 19.49
N ARG A 97 -0.11 11.53 18.87
CA ARG A 97 -1.12 10.47 18.66
C ARG A 97 -0.52 9.13 19.01
N GLN A 98 -1.20 8.41 19.90
CA GLN A 98 -0.94 6.99 20.16
C GLN A 98 -1.97 6.13 19.44
N GLN A 99 -1.52 5.22 18.56
CA GLN A 99 -2.41 4.32 17.82
C GLN A 99 -1.65 3.10 17.27
N LEU A 100 -2.39 2.03 16.94
CA LEU A 100 -1.86 0.89 16.20
C LEU A 100 -1.48 1.27 14.75
N PRO A 101 -0.31 0.85 14.24
CA PRO A 101 0.11 1.08 12.85
C PRO A 101 -0.57 0.11 11.87
N LEU A 102 -1.87 -0.13 12.03
CA LEU A 102 -2.65 -1.10 11.26
C LEU A 102 -3.88 -0.44 10.65
N ARG A 103 -4.26 -0.90 9.46
CA ARG A 103 -5.54 -0.59 8.83
C ARG A 103 -6.16 -1.81 8.19
N LEU A 104 -7.48 -1.82 8.03
CA LEU A 104 -8.16 -2.89 7.28
C LEU A 104 -7.66 -2.95 5.83
N ALA A 105 -7.43 -4.17 5.34
CA ALA A 105 -6.85 -4.46 4.03
C ALA A 105 -7.76 -5.31 3.13
N TRP A 106 -9.07 -5.29 3.40
CA TRP A 106 -10.07 -5.92 2.53
C TRP A 106 -10.30 -5.12 1.23
N ALA A 107 -10.22 -3.78 1.33
CA ALA A 107 -10.28 -2.88 0.20
C ALA A 107 -9.16 -1.83 0.36
N LEU A 108 -8.26 -1.76 -0.61
CA LEU A 108 -7.14 -0.83 -0.61
C LEU A 108 -7.35 0.17 -1.74
N THR A 109 -7.16 1.45 -1.44
CA THR A 109 -7.06 2.45 -2.51
C THR A 109 -5.85 2.13 -3.37
N ILE A 110 -6.02 2.29 -4.68
CA ILE A 110 -5.00 1.88 -5.66
C ILE A 110 -3.66 2.57 -5.41
N HIS A 111 -3.67 3.84 -5.00
CA HIS A 111 -2.45 4.58 -4.62
C HIS A 111 -1.66 3.90 -3.50
N LYS A 112 -2.32 3.25 -2.54
CA LYS A 112 -1.65 2.54 -1.44
C LYS A 112 -1.37 1.06 -1.76
N SER A 113 -1.75 0.60 -2.94
CA SER A 113 -1.30 -0.68 -3.51
C SER A 113 -0.02 -0.52 -4.35
N GLN A 114 0.42 0.71 -4.62
CA GLN A 114 1.59 0.98 -5.45
C GLN A 114 2.86 0.38 -4.82
N GLY A 115 3.47 -0.60 -5.50
CA GLY A 115 4.64 -1.35 -5.01
C GLY A 115 4.30 -2.71 -4.40
N LEU A 116 3.02 -3.01 -4.14
CA LEU A 116 2.59 -4.30 -3.63
C LEU A 116 2.34 -5.30 -4.77
N THR A 117 2.68 -6.56 -4.53
CA THR A 117 2.32 -7.65 -5.44
C THR A 117 1.13 -8.38 -4.84
N LEU A 118 -0.04 -8.25 -5.46
CA LEU A 118 -1.27 -8.89 -4.99
C LEU A 118 -1.45 -10.23 -5.72
N SER A 119 -1.68 -11.30 -4.97
CA SER A 119 -1.91 -12.63 -5.53
C SER A 119 -3.27 -12.73 -6.23
N LYS A 120 -4.30 -12.08 -5.67
CA LYS A 120 -5.63 -11.90 -6.25
C LYS A 120 -6.17 -10.51 -5.90
N ALA A 121 -6.87 -9.86 -6.82
CA ALA A 121 -7.48 -8.56 -6.57
C ALA A 121 -8.90 -8.48 -7.18
N TRP A 122 -9.82 -7.94 -6.40
CA TRP A 122 -11.09 -7.41 -6.91
C TRP A 122 -10.93 -5.90 -7.05
N ILE A 123 -11.01 -5.40 -8.28
CA ILE A 123 -10.73 -4.02 -8.62
C ILE A 123 -12.05 -3.32 -8.94
N ASP A 124 -12.44 -2.40 -8.05
CA ASP A 124 -13.47 -1.41 -8.33
C ASP A 124 -12.81 -0.07 -8.66
N VAL A 125 -12.99 0.37 -9.90
CA VAL A 125 -12.40 1.62 -10.41
C VAL A 125 -13.38 2.80 -10.20
N GLY A 126 -14.56 2.60 -9.59
CA GLY A 126 -15.55 3.65 -9.32
C GLY A 126 -16.18 4.25 -10.59
N LYS A 127 -16.86 5.39 -10.52
CA LYS A 127 -17.52 6.02 -11.69
C LYS A 127 -16.59 6.87 -12.57
N SER A 128 -15.46 7.35 -12.03
CA SER A 128 -14.49 8.18 -12.75
C SER A 128 -13.09 8.08 -12.12
N GLU A 129 -12.04 8.27 -12.92
CA GLU A 129 -10.67 8.41 -12.41
C GLU A 129 -10.43 9.85 -11.96
N ARG A 130 -10.21 10.08 -10.66
CA ARG A 130 -9.76 11.40 -10.17
C ARG A 130 -8.30 11.70 -10.54
N THR A 131 -7.53 10.66 -10.90
CA THR A 131 -6.13 10.76 -11.30
C THR A 131 -5.86 9.73 -12.39
N ALA A 132 -5.24 10.16 -13.49
CA ALA A 132 -4.98 9.29 -14.63
C ALA A 132 -4.00 8.17 -14.29
N GLY A 133 -4.28 6.95 -14.74
CA GLY A 133 -3.40 5.80 -14.59
C GLY A 133 -3.62 4.99 -13.31
N VAL A 134 -4.64 5.35 -12.53
CA VAL A 134 -5.09 4.59 -11.36
C VAL A 134 -5.54 3.19 -11.80
N SER A 135 -6.31 3.03 -12.89
CA SER A 135 -6.66 1.68 -13.40
C SER A 135 -5.43 0.84 -13.76
N TYR A 136 -4.44 1.45 -14.43
CA TYR A 136 -3.21 0.75 -14.81
C TYR A 136 -2.41 0.30 -13.59
N VAL A 137 -2.28 1.17 -12.58
CA VAL A 137 -1.61 0.83 -11.32
C VAL A 137 -2.31 -0.34 -10.65
N ALA A 138 -3.65 -0.38 -10.62
CA ALA A 138 -4.40 -1.47 -10.01
C ALA A 138 -4.21 -2.80 -10.75
N ILE A 139 -4.33 -2.80 -12.08
CA ILE A 139 -4.22 -3.99 -12.92
C ILE A 139 -2.80 -4.55 -12.88
N SER A 140 -1.78 -3.67 -12.92
CA SER A 140 -0.37 -4.09 -12.85
C SER A 140 0.06 -4.68 -11.49
N ARG A 141 -0.77 -4.62 -10.44
CA ARG A 141 -0.48 -5.30 -9.16
C ARG A 141 -0.79 -6.79 -9.18
N VAL A 142 -1.57 -7.27 -10.14
CA VAL A 142 -1.94 -8.68 -10.23
C VAL A 142 -0.98 -9.41 -11.18
N LYS A 143 -0.39 -10.51 -10.73
CA LYS A 143 0.58 -11.29 -11.54
C LYS A 143 -0.05 -11.94 -12.77
N THR A 144 -1.34 -12.23 -12.74
CA THR A 144 -2.06 -12.97 -13.79
C THR A 144 -3.46 -12.41 -13.95
N LEU A 145 -3.94 -12.28 -15.20
CA LEU A 145 -5.30 -11.80 -15.48
C LEU A 145 -6.38 -12.67 -14.84
N ALA A 146 -6.15 -13.98 -14.73
CA ALA A 146 -7.06 -14.93 -14.07
C ALA A 146 -7.24 -14.67 -12.55
N SER A 147 -6.35 -13.89 -11.95
CA SER A 147 -6.40 -13.51 -10.53
C SER A 147 -6.94 -12.09 -10.34
N CYS A 148 -7.46 -11.48 -11.40
CA CYS A 148 -8.00 -10.12 -11.44
C CYS A 148 -9.49 -10.18 -11.80
N VAL A 149 -10.34 -9.70 -10.89
CA VAL A 149 -11.75 -9.46 -11.18
C VAL A 149 -11.95 -7.95 -11.25
N ILE A 150 -12.45 -7.46 -12.38
CA ILE A 150 -12.79 -6.05 -12.57
C ILE A 150 -14.31 -5.96 -12.52
N GLU A 151 -14.85 -5.06 -11.69
CA GLU A 151 -16.29 -4.74 -11.69
C GLU A 151 -16.77 -4.38 -13.11
N PRO A 152 -18.04 -4.68 -13.48
CA PRO A 152 -18.57 -4.38 -14.80
C PRO A 152 -18.36 -2.90 -15.17
N MET A 153 -17.65 -2.70 -16.28
CA MET A 153 -17.25 -1.39 -16.79
C MET A 153 -17.92 -1.17 -18.15
N THR A 154 -18.56 -0.03 -18.33
CA THR A 154 -19.16 0.34 -19.62
C THR A 154 -18.08 0.55 -20.68
N TYR A 155 -18.34 0.13 -21.93
CA TYR A 155 -17.42 0.29 -23.05
C TYR A 155 -17.03 1.76 -23.31
N GLU A 156 -17.96 2.69 -23.11
CA GLU A 156 -17.74 4.14 -23.16
C GLU A 156 -16.66 4.63 -22.19
N ARG A 157 -16.49 3.93 -21.06
CA ARG A 157 -15.45 4.23 -20.07
C ARG A 157 -14.08 3.75 -20.54
N LEU A 158 -14.00 2.60 -21.23
CA LEU A 158 -12.73 2.06 -21.75
C LEU A 158 -12.17 2.99 -22.83
N THR A 159 -13.06 3.59 -23.63
CA THR A 159 -12.71 4.50 -24.70
C THR A 159 -12.43 5.93 -24.20
N SER A 160 -13.08 6.40 -23.12
CA SER A 160 -12.79 7.73 -22.54
C SER A 160 -11.42 7.82 -21.85
N LEU A 161 -10.84 6.68 -21.43
CA LEU A 161 -9.46 6.64 -20.94
C LEU A 161 -8.45 7.00 -22.04
N LYS A 162 -8.75 6.69 -23.31
CA LYS A 162 -7.90 7.06 -24.46
C LYS A 162 -7.88 8.57 -24.74
N SER A 163 -8.91 9.30 -24.30
CA SER A 163 -9.06 10.74 -24.56
C SER A 163 -8.66 11.62 -23.38
N SER A 164 -8.14 11.06 -22.29
CA SER A 164 -7.70 11.87 -21.16
C SER A 164 -6.44 12.68 -21.54
N ALA A 165 -6.44 13.98 -21.25
CA ALA A 165 -5.31 14.89 -21.54
C ALA A 165 -3.99 14.42 -20.90
N ASN A 166 -4.08 13.72 -19.75
CA ASN A 166 -2.94 13.13 -19.08
C ASN A 166 -2.34 11.93 -19.83
N LEU A 167 -3.13 11.17 -20.61
CA LEU A 167 -2.59 10.10 -21.44
C LEU A 167 -1.77 10.68 -22.60
N GLN A 168 -2.24 11.76 -23.22
CA GLN A 168 -1.48 12.46 -24.26
C GLN A 168 -0.15 12.99 -23.72
N TYR A 169 -0.15 13.59 -22.53
CA TYR A 169 1.08 14.03 -21.86
C TYR A 169 2.04 12.86 -21.58
N ARG A 170 1.52 11.71 -21.11
CA ARG A 170 2.34 10.51 -20.86
C ARG A 170 2.93 9.93 -22.15
N LEU A 171 2.16 9.88 -23.24
CA LEU A 171 2.66 9.41 -24.54
C LEU A 171 3.75 10.34 -25.08
N GLN A 172 3.59 11.66 -24.93
CA GLN A 172 4.61 12.64 -25.31
C GLN A 172 5.89 12.50 -24.48
N GLU A 173 5.78 12.26 -23.17
CA GLU A 173 6.95 12.03 -22.32
C GLU A 173 7.62 10.68 -22.61
N GLU A 174 6.87 9.64 -22.92
CA GLU A 174 7.41 8.34 -23.33
C GLU A 174 8.17 8.44 -24.67
N ASP A 175 7.64 9.19 -25.65
CA ASP A 175 8.35 9.52 -26.89
C ASP A 175 9.63 10.33 -26.62
N ARG A 176 9.57 11.34 -25.73
CA ARG A 176 10.75 12.13 -25.34
C ARG A 176 11.84 11.25 -24.72
N LEU A 177 11.46 10.34 -23.82
CA LEU A 177 12.39 9.42 -23.16
C LEU A 177 12.96 8.39 -24.14
N ASN A 178 12.18 7.90 -25.10
CA ASN A 178 12.66 7.00 -26.15
C ASN A 178 13.67 7.70 -27.08
N GLN A 179 13.42 8.96 -27.46
CA GLN A 179 14.37 9.76 -28.24
C GLN A 179 15.66 10.01 -27.46
N LEU A 180 15.56 10.31 -26.15
CA LEU A 180 16.72 10.50 -25.29
C LEU A 180 17.53 9.19 -25.13
N ALA A 181 16.84 8.05 -24.99
CA ALA A 181 17.47 6.74 -24.93
C ALA A 181 18.21 6.40 -26.23
N GLN A 182 17.61 6.65 -27.40
CA GLN A 182 18.25 6.46 -28.70
C GLN A 182 19.46 7.39 -28.89
N ALA A 183 19.34 8.67 -28.51
CA ALA A 183 20.45 9.62 -28.56
C ALA A 183 21.62 9.17 -27.67
N THR A 184 21.33 8.66 -26.47
CA THR A 184 22.34 8.13 -25.54
C THR A 184 23.00 6.87 -26.10
N CYS A 185 22.24 5.91 -26.63
CA CYS A 185 22.78 4.71 -27.26
C CYS A 185 23.67 5.04 -28.48
N ASN A 186 23.29 6.05 -29.28
CA ASN A 186 24.08 6.50 -30.41
C ASN A 186 25.38 7.20 -29.97
N ALA A 187 25.33 8.01 -28.90
CA ALA A 187 26.53 8.64 -28.34
C ALA A 187 27.53 7.60 -27.78
N VAL A 188 27.03 6.59 -27.07
CA VAL A 188 27.85 5.49 -26.55
C VAL A 188 28.45 4.66 -27.69
N ASN A 189 27.70 4.35 -28.75
CA ASN A 189 28.24 3.62 -29.90
C ASN A 189 29.30 4.40 -30.69
N ILE A 190 29.30 5.74 -30.65
CA ILE A 190 30.34 6.56 -31.29
C ILE A 190 31.65 6.52 -30.49
N GLU A 191 31.59 6.42 -29.16
CA GLU A 191 32.78 6.31 -28.31
C GLU A 191 33.51 4.95 -28.45
N TYR A 192 32.80 3.86 -28.78
CA TYR A 192 33.42 2.53 -29.01
C TYR A 192 34.06 2.35 -30.39
N VAL A 193 33.82 3.24 -31.35
CA VAL A 193 34.41 3.17 -32.70
C VAL A 193 35.74 3.92 -32.80
N HIS A 194 36.12 4.67 -31.76
CA HIS A 194 37.35 5.47 -31.71
C HIS A 194 38.48 4.89 -30.84
N HIS A 195 38.42 3.59 -30.50
CA HIS A 195 39.50 2.86 -29.85
C HIS A 195 40.11 1.77 -30.73
#